data_AF-A0AAU0VFC8-F1
#
_entry.id   AF-A0AAU0VFC8-F1
#
_cell.length_a   1.000
_cell.length_b   1.000
_cell.length_c   1.000
_cell.angle_alpha   90.00
_cell.angle_beta   90.00
_cell.angle_gamma   90.00
#
_symmetry.space_group_name_H-M   'P 1'
#
loop_
_entity.id
_entity.type
_entity.pdbx_description
1 polymer ?
#
loop_
_entity_poly.entity_id
_entity_poly.type
_entity_poly.pdbx_seq_one_letter_code
_entity_poly.pdbx_strand_id
1 'polypeptide(L)'
;MTAAAVALAGSQLLVGSASAAPAGGTQSRIDGYLAAHPGEKQVAADKATMPGGTVTFAAPGAAAISCGAGHLCIQDGNGKLWDYYYCGYYDFYGIGDGYFNNNQSSGTVARFYNENGTERWSSRAPQSGTASWTPVWHIRPC
;
A
#
# COMPACT_ATOMS: atom_id res chain seq x y z
N MET A 1 -67.96 -16.88 -11.50
CA MET A 1 -66.74 -17.03 -10.67
C MET A 1 -65.77 -15.92 -11.07
N THR A 2 -65.62 -14.94 -10.19
CA THR A 2 -64.74 -13.76 -10.35
C THR A 2 -63.31 -14.13 -9.95
N ALA A 3 -62.35 -13.84 -10.83
CA ALA A 3 -60.92 -14.10 -10.58
C ALA A 3 -60.28 -12.92 -9.85
N ALA A 4 -59.46 -13.25 -8.85
CA ALA A 4 -58.80 -12.33 -7.93
C ALA A 4 -57.60 -11.62 -8.58
N ALA A 5 -57.38 -10.37 -8.14
CA ALA A 5 -56.21 -9.57 -8.47
C ALA A 5 -54.99 -9.99 -7.62
N VAL A 6 -53.80 -9.93 -8.20
CA VAL A 6 -52.54 -9.94 -7.45
C VAL A 6 -51.65 -8.83 -8.00
N ALA A 7 -51.34 -7.84 -7.16
CA ALA A 7 -50.31 -6.85 -7.38
C ALA A 7 -48.99 -7.32 -6.75
N LEU A 8 -47.87 -7.21 -7.46
CA LEU A 8 -46.53 -7.23 -6.87
C LEU A 8 -45.74 -6.02 -7.35
N ALA A 9 -45.30 -5.23 -6.38
CA ALA A 9 -44.45 -4.06 -6.52
C ALA A 9 -42.98 -4.41 -6.21
N GLY A 10 -42.06 -3.63 -6.78
CA GLY A 10 -40.66 -3.48 -6.33
C GLY A 10 -39.67 -4.43 -6.98
N SER A 11 -38.44 -4.07 -7.33
CA SER A 11 -37.69 -2.82 -7.15
C SER A 11 -36.55 -2.82 -8.18
N GLN A 12 -36.19 -1.64 -8.69
CA GLN A 12 -35.05 -1.46 -9.58
C GLN A 12 -33.75 -1.68 -8.80
N LEU A 13 -32.97 -2.71 -9.15
CA LEU A 13 -31.59 -2.83 -8.69
C LEU A 13 -30.68 -2.16 -9.73
N LEU A 14 -30.22 -0.96 -9.37
CA LEU A 14 -29.07 -0.31 -9.97
C LEU A 14 -27.88 -1.27 -9.86
N VAL A 15 -27.45 -1.83 -11.00
CA VAL A 15 -26.19 -2.57 -11.11
C VAL A 15 -25.06 -1.53 -11.09
N GLY A 16 -24.74 -1.06 -9.89
CA GLY A 16 -23.47 -0.40 -9.63
C GLY A 16 -22.40 -1.48 -9.59
N SER A 17 -21.59 -1.58 -10.64
CA SER A 17 -20.36 -2.35 -10.65
C SER A 17 -19.36 -1.72 -9.67
N ALA A 18 -19.58 -1.95 -8.38
CA ALA A 18 -18.52 -1.85 -7.39
C ALA A 18 -17.45 -2.86 -7.84
N SER A 19 -16.32 -2.35 -8.33
CA SER A 19 -15.15 -3.16 -8.64
C SER A 19 -14.84 -3.98 -7.39
N ALA A 20 -15.10 -5.28 -7.45
CA ALA A 20 -14.81 -6.18 -6.34
C ALA A 20 -13.31 -6.07 -6.06
N ALA A 21 -12.95 -5.52 -4.90
CA ALA A 21 -11.62 -5.69 -4.38
C ALA A 21 -11.31 -7.20 -4.41
N PRO A 22 -10.11 -7.62 -4.83
CA PRO A 22 -9.82 -9.03 -5.03
C PRO A 22 -10.18 -9.82 -3.76
N ALA A 23 -11.01 -10.86 -3.92
CA ALA A 23 -11.61 -11.67 -2.86
C ALA A 23 -10.62 -12.64 -2.19
N GLY A 24 -9.40 -12.17 -1.93
CA GLY A 24 -8.44 -12.84 -1.07
C GLY A 24 -8.36 -12.07 0.24
N GLY A 25 -8.69 -12.71 1.37
CA GLY A 25 -8.47 -12.11 2.69
C GLY A 25 -7.00 -11.70 2.88
N THR A 26 -6.72 -10.90 3.91
CA THR A 26 -5.35 -10.42 4.24
C THR A 26 -4.29 -11.52 4.17
N GLN A 27 -4.61 -12.72 4.66
CA GLN A 27 -3.70 -13.86 4.61
C GLN A 27 -3.31 -14.26 3.17
N SER A 28 -4.26 -14.33 2.23
CA SER A 28 -3.95 -14.67 0.84
C SER A 28 -3.03 -13.62 0.17
N ARG A 29 -3.16 -12.35 0.55
CA ARG A 29 -2.28 -11.27 0.07
C ARG A 29 -0.86 -11.43 0.64
N ILE A 30 -0.74 -11.81 1.91
CA ILE A 30 0.54 -12.12 2.54
C ILE A 30 1.18 -13.34 1.87
N ASP A 31 0.43 -14.42 1.70
CA ASP A 31 0.94 -15.66 1.09
C ASP A 31 1.46 -15.41 -0.32
N GLY A 32 0.71 -14.63 -1.13
CA GLY A 32 1.15 -14.22 -2.46
C GLY A 32 2.42 -13.35 -2.45
N TYR A 33 2.54 -12.46 -1.47
CA TYR A 33 3.75 -11.65 -1.28
C TYR A 33 4.96 -12.52 -0.90
N LEU A 34 4.82 -13.41 0.08
CA LEU A 34 5.91 -14.28 0.53
C LEU A 34 6.34 -15.29 -0.53
N ALA A 35 5.40 -15.75 -1.37
CA ALA A 35 5.73 -16.61 -2.51
C ALA A 35 6.61 -15.89 -3.56
N ALA A 36 6.44 -14.58 -3.72
CA ALA A 36 7.22 -13.77 -4.64
C ALA A 36 8.57 -13.29 -4.07
N HIS A 37 8.74 -13.32 -2.75
CA HIS A 37 9.93 -12.81 -2.06
C HIS A 37 10.55 -13.85 -1.13
N PRO A 38 11.38 -14.76 -1.67
CA PRO A 38 12.02 -15.80 -0.88
C PRO A 38 12.89 -15.21 0.24
N GLY A 39 12.67 -15.66 1.48
CA GLY A 39 13.43 -15.24 2.66
C GLY A 39 12.70 -14.28 3.58
N GLU A 40 11.63 -13.65 3.09
CA GLU A 40 10.72 -12.88 3.93
C GLU A 40 9.77 -13.78 4.71
N LYS A 41 9.23 -13.26 5.82
CA LYS A 41 8.39 -14.01 6.76
C LYS A 41 7.24 -13.17 7.24
N GLN A 42 6.08 -13.81 7.45
CA GLN A 42 4.99 -13.21 8.20
C GLN A 42 5.41 -13.05 9.67
N VAL A 43 5.20 -11.85 10.22
CA VAL A 43 5.53 -11.51 11.61
C VAL A 43 4.31 -11.08 12.44
N ALA A 44 3.19 -10.79 11.78
CA ALA A 44 1.88 -10.61 12.41
C ALA A 44 0.76 -11.01 11.43
N ALA A 45 -0.49 -11.01 11.91
CA ALA A 45 -1.66 -11.39 11.10
C ALA A 45 -1.80 -10.59 9.78
N ASP A 46 -1.33 -9.34 9.77
CA ASP A 46 -1.38 -8.43 8.64
C ASP A 46 0.01 -7.93 8.21
N LYS A 47 1.11 -8.50 8.72
CA LYS A 47 2.46 -7.94 8.53
C LYS A 47 3.50 -8.98 8.14
N ALA A 48 4.38 -8.62 7.21
CA ALA A 48 5.56 -9.39 6.81
C ALA A 48 6.84 -8.55 6.88
N THR A 49 8.00 -9.21 6.95
CA THR A 49 9.31 -8.57 6.79
C THR A 49 9.55 -8.18 5.33
N MET A 50 10.36 -7.15 5.11
CA MET A 50 10.91 -6.80 3.81
C MET A 50 12.34 -6.25 3.94
N PRO A 51 13.16 -6.20 2.88
CA PRO A 51 14.42 -5.47 2.91
C PRO A 51 14.24 -4.04 3.44
N GLY A 52 15.00 -3.71 4.49
CA GLY A 52 14.96 -2.38 5.11
C GLY A 52 13.83 -2.15 6.12
N GLY A 53 12.92 -3.10 6.34
CA GLY A 53 11.89 -2.99 7.39
C GLY A 53 10.72 -3.97 7.28
N THR A 54 9.48 -3.46 7.28
CA THR A 54 8.26 -4.30 7.24
C THR A 54 7.19 -3.78 6.30
N VAL A 55 6.35 -4.68 5.78
CA VAL A 55 5.15 -4.34 5.01
C VAL A 55 3.89 -4.81 5.75
N THR A 56 2.88 -3.94 5.83
CA THR A 56 1.57 -4.24 6.44
C THR A 56 0.48 -4.22 5.37
N PHE A 57 -0.34 -5.26 5.32
CA PHE A 57 -1.41 -5.46 4.33
C PHE A 57 -2.74 -4.98 4.89
N ALA A 58 -2.88 -3.66 5.09
CA ALA A 58 -4.13 -3.09 5.57
C ALA A 58 -5.26 -3.25 4.53
N ALA A 59 -6.51 -3.14 5.01
CA ALA A 59 -7.67 -3.08 4.13
C ALA A 59 -7.64 -1.79 3.28
N PRO A 60 -8.10 -1.82 2.02
CA PRO A 60 -8.22 -0.63 1.18
C PRO A 60 -9.05 0.46 1.90
N GLY A 61 -8.59 1.71 1.85
CA GLY A 61 -9.27 2.85 2.48
C GLY A 61 -8.77 3.24 3.88
N ALA A 62 -7.65 2.68 4.34
CA ALA A 62 -7.02 3.11 5.60
C ALA A 62 -6.53 4.57 5.51
N ALA A 63 -6.90 5.38 6.51
CA ALA A 63 -6.55 6.80 6.63
C ALA A 63 -5.03 7.04 6.72
N ALA A 64 -4.65 8.33 6.71
CA ALA A 64 -3.29 8.86 6.71
C ALA A 64 -2.29 8.05 7.57
N ILE A 65 -1.09 7.86 7.03
CA ILE A 65 -0.05 7.00 7.60
C ILE A 65 0.52 7.61 8.88
N SER A 66 0.39 6.87 9.98
CA SER A 66 1.22 7.10 11.17
C SER A 66 2.62 6.52 10.92
N CYS A 67 3.67 7.32 11.14
CA CYS A 67 5.05 6.89 10.93
C CYS A 67 5.91 7.16 12.18
N GLY A 68 6.62 6.14 12.65
CA GLY A 68 7.51 6.25 13.80
C GLY A 68 8.67 7.22 13.54
N ALA A 69 9.20 7.83 14.60
CA ALA A 69 10.38 8.68 14.47
C ALA A 69 11.59 7.84 14.02
N GLY A 70 12.32 8.31 13.00
CA GLY A 70 13.41 7.58 12.37
C GLY A 70 13.00 6.76 11.15
N HIS A 71 11.71 6.71 10.79
CA HIS A 71 11.19 5.86 9.73
C HIS A 71 10.77 6.65 8.48
N LEU A 72 10.85 5.98 7.33
CA LEU A 72 10.17 6.36 6.10
C LEU A 72 8.99 5.40 5.89
N CYS A 73 7.77 5.93 5.98
CA CYS A 73 6.56 5.15 5.80
C CYS A 73 5.83 5.54 4.52
N ILE A 74 5.36 4.55 3.77
CA ILE A 74 4.70 4.72 2.48
C ILE A 74 3.42 3.90 2.46
N GLN A 75 2.33 4.49 1.97
CA GLN A 75 1.07 3.78 1.70
C GLN A 75 0.88 3.79 0.20
N ASP A 76 0.78 2.61 -0.38
CA ASP A 76 0.47 2.48 -1.79
C ASP A 76 -1.04 2.58 -2.07
N GLY A 77 -1.42 2.66 -3.35
CA GLY A 77 -2.83 2.75 -3.77
C GLY A 77 -3.66 1.51 -3.44
N ASN A 78 -3.03 0.39 -3.06
CA ASN A 78 -3.71 -0.81 -2.58
C ASN A 78 -3.83 -0.86 -1.04
N GLY A 79 -3.39 0.20 -0.35
CA GLY A 79 -3.41 0.29 1.11
C GLY A 79 -2.31 -0.51 1.82
N LYS A 80 -1.27 -1.01 1.11
CA LYS A 80 -0.11 -1.60 1.79
C LYS A 80 0.72 -0.50 2.42
N LEU A 81 1.15 -0.71 3.66
CA LEU A 81 2.04 0.19 4.39
C LEU A 81 3.45 -0.38 4.38
N TRP A 82 4.37 0.33 3.73
CA TRP A 82 5.79 0.01 3.66
C TRP A 82 6.51 0.87 4.69
N ASP A 83 7.15 0.24 5.67
CA ASP A 83 7.83 0.89 6.78
C ASP A 83 9.33 0.59 6.72
N TYR A 84 10.12 1.58 6.30
CA TYR A 84 11.57 1.52 6.20
C TYR A 84 12.24 2.19 7.40
N TYR A 85 13.18 1.47 8.01
CA TYR A 85 14.02 1.99 9.09
C TYR A 85 15.50 2.03 8.71
N TYR A 86 15.99 0.99 8.03
CA TYR A 86 17.41 0.88 7.70
C TYR A 86 17.74 1.59 6.39
N CYS A 87 18.85 2.30 6.37
CA CYS A 87 19.42 2.89 5.16
C CYS A 87 19.97 1.78 4.24
N GLY A 88 19.59 1.82 2.97
CA GLY A 88 20.00 0.87 1.95
C GLY A 88 19.28 1.14 0.63
N TYR A 89 19.71 0.50 -0.46
CA TYR A 89 19.02 0.59 -1.74
C TYR A 89 18.15 -0.66 -1.90
N TYR A 90 16.83 -0.47 -1.99
CA TYR A 90 15.86 -1.56 -1.98
C TYR A 90 14.95 -1.50 -3.19
N ASP A 91 14.62 -2.66 -3.74
CA ASP A 91 13.52 -2.80 -4.67
C ASP A 91 12.20 -2.44 -3.97
N PHE A 92 11.31 -1.79 -4.69
CA PHE A 92 10.02 -1.34 -4.20
C PHE A 92 8.90 -1.80 -5.12
N TYR A 93 7.86 -2.36 -4.52
CA TYR A 93 6.76 -3.04 -5.24
C TYR A 93 5.39 -2.42 -4.95
N GLY A 94 5.36 -1.20 -4.42
CA GLY A 94 4.12 -0.44 -4.24
C GLY A 94 3.62 0.12 -5.57
N ILE A 95 2.30 0.25 -5.73
CA ILE A 95 1.68 0.73 -6.97
C ILE A 95 0.56 1.74 -6.68
N GLY A 96 0.22 2.54 -7.70
CA GLY A 96 -0.86 3.52 -7.64
C GLY A 96 -0.49 4.78 -6.85
N ASP A 97 -1.46 5.67 -6.68
CA ASP A 97 -1.27 6.88 -5.89
C ASP A 97 -1.47 6.60 -4.42
N GLY A 98 -0.67 7.25 -3.58
CA GLY A 98 -0.80 7.11 -2.14
C GLY A 98 -0.03 8.18 -1.38
N TYR A 99 0.33 7.86 -0.14
CA TYR A 99 0.89 8.81 0.82
C TYR A 99 2.29 8.39 1.25
N PHE A 100 3.08 9.37 1.68
CA PHE A 100 4.35 9.12 2.36
C PHE A 100 4.49 10.01 3.58
N ASN A 101 5.24 9.51 4.56
CA ASN A 101 5.67 10.23 5.73
C ASN A 101 7.15 9.90 5.97
N ASN A 102 8.02 10.84 5.60
CA ASN A 102 9.43 10.80 5.93
C ASN A 102 9.61 11.45 7.31
N ASN A 103 9.48 10.62 8.35
CA ASN A 103 9.67 11.01 9.75
C ASN A 103 11.07 10.64 10.25
N GLN A 104 12.05 10.59 9.35
CA GLN A 104 13.44 10.32 9.68
C GLN A 104 14.08 11.53 10.39
N SER A 105 15.31 11.36 10.90
CA SER A 105 16.08 12.45 11.49
C SER A 105 16.16 13.67 10.56
N SER A 106 16.00 14.87 11.12
CA SER A 106 15.95 16.12 10.35
C SER A 106 17.13 16.24 9.40
N GLY A 107 16.85 16.52 8.12
CA GLY A 107 17.85 16.67 7.07
C GLY A 107 18.16 15.40 6.28
N THR A 108 17.75 14.21 6.74
CA THR A 108 17.85 12.95 5.98
C THR A 108 17.06 13.06 4.68
N VAL A 109 17.62 12.58 3.57
CA VAL A 109 17.00 12.68 2.25
C VAL A 109 16.65 11.29 1.74
N ALA A 110 15.37 10.91 1.80
CA ALA A 110 14.88 9.73 1.13
C ALA A 110 14.85 9.98 -0.39
N ARG A 111 15.22 8.98 -1.19
CA ARG A 111 15.31 9.07 -2.65
C ARG A 111 14.56 7.93 -3.31
N PHE A 112 13.91 8.24 -4.42
CA PHE A 112 13.00 7.36 -5.14
C PHE A 112 13.44 7.29 -6.60
N TYR A 113 13.50 6.08 -7.15
CA TYR A 113 14.16 5.83 -8.44
C TYR A 113 13.23 5.16 -9.45
N ASN A 114 13.48 5.43 -10.72
CA ASN A 114 12.89 4.70 -11.84
C ASN A 114 13.55 3.31 -11.99
N GLU A 115 13.00 2.45 -12.84
CA GLU A 115 13.51 1.08 -13.10
C GLU A 115 15.01 1.04 -13.45
N ASN A 116 15.44 2.00 -14.27
CA ASN A 116 16.84 2.15 -14.71
C ASN A 116 17.78 2.74 -13.64
N GLY A 117 17.31 2.95 -12.41
CA GLY A 117 18.10 3.49 -11.30
C GLY A 117 18.32 5.00 -11.32
N THR A 118 17.70 5.74 -12.25
CA THR A 118 17.74 7.22 -12.23
C THR A 118 16.84 7.78 -11.13
N GLU A 119 17.32 8.78 -10.39
CA GLU A 119 16.52 9.45 -9.36
C GLU A 119 15.34 10.16 -10.01
N ARG A 120 14.13 9.84 -9.52
CA ARG A 120 12.88 10.42 -9.97
C ARG A 120 12.53 11.65 -9.14
N TRP A 121 12.66 11.52 -7.82
CA TRP A 121 12.45 12.59 -6.85
C TRP A 121 13.02 12.19 -5.49
N SER A 122 13.08 13.15 -4.58
CA SER A 122 13.54 12.94 -3.21
C SER A 122 12.70 13.72 -2.20
N SER A 123 12.79 13.32 -0.94
CA SER A 123 12.09 13.92 0.20
C SER A 123 13.08 14.18 1.32
N ARG A 124 13.17 15.43 1.78
CA ARG A 124 13.98 15.80 2.94
C ARG A 124 13.14 15.76 4.21
N ALA A 125 13.60 15.00 5.21
CA ALA A 125 12.91 14.87 6.48
C ALA A 125 12.99 16.15 7.33
N PRO A 126 11.95 16.50 8.10
CA PRO A 126 10.64 15.84 8.12
C PRO A 126 9.76 16.32 6.95
N GLN A 127 9.11 15.39 6.24
CA GLN A 127 8.18 15.75 5.17
C GLN A 127 7.14 14.65 4.96
N SER A 128 5.90 15.06 4.75
CA SER A 128 4.80 14.17 4.37
C SER A 128 4.05 14.72 3.17
N GLY A 129 3.40 13.84 2.42
CA GLY A 129 2.60 14.25 1.27
C GLY A 129 2.04 13.07 0.50
N THR A 130 1.61 13.33 -0.73
CA THR A 130 1.15 12.32 -1.67
C THR A 130 2.20 12.09 -2.76
N ALA A 131 2.28 10.87 -3.27
CA ALA A 131 3.12 10.54 -4.41
C ALA A 131 2.46 9.46 -5.28
N SER A 132 2.85 9.42 -6.55
CA SER A 132 2.52 8.30 -7.43
C SER A 132 3.64 7.27 -7.34
N TRP A 133 3.30 6.08 -6.87
CA TRP A 133 4.21 4.94 -6.72
C TRP A 133 4.43 4.21 -8.03
N THR A 134 3.63 4.49 -9.05
CA THR A 134 3.84 4.00 -10.41
C THR A 134 4.49 5.11 -11.26
N PRO A 135 5.73 4.98 -11.78
CA PRO A 135 6.69 3.87 -11.67
C PRO A 135 7.87 4.21 -10.74
N VAL A 136 7.72 4.03 -9.44
CA VAL A 136 8.86 3.95 -8.50
C VAL A 136 9.24 2.48 -8.39
N TRP A 137 10.51 2.18 -8.65
CA TRP A 137 11.03 0.81 -8.66
C TRP A 137 12.02 0.55 -7.54
N HIS A 138 12.73 1.59 -7.11
CA HIS A 138 13.69 1.48 -6.02
C HIS A 138 13.58 2.65 -5.06
N ILE A 139 13.93 2.38 -3.81
CA ILE A 139 13.91 3.35 -2.71
C ILE A 139 15.23 3.28 -1.96
N ARG A 140 15.75 4.46 -1.64
CA ARG A 140 16.79 4.63 -0.64
C ARG A 140 16.26 5.51 0.49
N PRO A 141 16.00 4.97 1.70
CA PRO A 141 15.53 5.76 2.84
C PRO A 141 16.70 6.51 3.50
N CYS A 142 17.50 7.18 2.67
CA CYS A 142 18.71 7.98 2.93
C CYS A 142 19.36 8.44 1.58
#